data_AF-A0A953S907-F1
#
_entry.id   AF-A0A953S907-F1
#
_cell.length_a   1.000
_cell.length_b   1.000
_cell.length_c   1.000
_cell.angle_alpha   90.00
_cell.angle_beta   90.00
_cell.angle_gamma   90.00
#
_symmetry.space_group_name_H-M   'P 1'
#
loop_
_entity.id
_entity.type
_entity.pdbx_description
1 polymer ?
#
loop_
_entity_poly.entity_id
_entity_poly.type
_entity_poly.pdbx_seq_one_letter_code
_entity_poly.pdbx_strand_id
1 'polypeptide(L)'
;MKKPYQIEAQRAVKQFEAMATEGNPAVQMMLPMAEMVGWLRKGVGELMRQAGLQLMELLMQEEVRELVGERSQRQTERTASRWGSEQGYCVVMGQKVPVKRPRVRTVEDKEVRLGSYELFHRGEPLTETVWEKLMLGLTTRKYGEAVRQFTEAYGLEKSAVSEHFIEASRAKLKEMMERRLEKTRLCALLIDATPFEGQQMVAALGIAQDGRKMILGIRQGATENSTVVGELLGDLVNRGLDFLEPRLYVLDGGKALTTAVKRYAGESAAIQRCQVHKRRNVLDHLTDEQKPGVAKRLNAAYAQEDYAAAKQELNKLHRELMDLNPSAARSLGEGMEETLTVHRLHVPMQLRKTLACTNVIESAFSIVETVCRNVKRWHGGDQRERWVGSGLLVAQKQFRRITGYKQIPALIRELEAMAPSKTAVVKRRKAS
;
A
#
# COMPACT_ATOMS: atom_id res chain seq x y z
N MET A 1 -15.31 9.11 -16.29
CA MET A 1 -15.36 9.50 -17.71
C MET A 1 -13.98 9.99 -18.13
N LYS A 2 -13.44 9.51 -19.27
CA LYS A 2 -12.17 10.03 -19.80
C LYS A 2 -12.38 11.46 -20.29
N LYS A 3 -11.41 12.35 -20.04
CA LYS A 3 -11.47 13.73 -20.53
C LYS A 3 -11.37 13.72 -22.07
N PRO A 4 -12.01 14.66 -22.80
CA PRO A 4 -11.97 14.71 -24.27
C PRO A 4 -10.55 14.61 -24.85
N TYR A 5 -9.59 15.31 -24.23
CA TYR A 5 -8.17 15.26 -24.60
C TYR A 5 -7.56 13.84 -24.56
N GLN A 6 -7.97 12.99 -23.61
CA GLN A 6 -7.48 11.62 -23.47
C GLN A 6 -8.05 10.69 -24.56
N ILE A 7 -9.26 10.98 -25.05
CA ILE A 7 -9.90 10.20 -26.12
C ILE A 7 -9.18 10.47 -27.45
N GLU A 8 -8.88 11.74 -27.74
CA GLU A 8 -8.12 12.14 -28.93
C GLU A 8 -6.71 11.54 -28.95
N ALA A 9 -5.99 11.57 -27.82
CA ALA A 9 -4.69 10.90 -27.69
C ALA A 9 -4.79 9.39 -27.97
N GLN A 10 -5.85 8.72 -27.47
CA GLN A 10 -6.06 7.30 -27.72
C GLN A 10 -6.35 6.99 -29.19
N ARG A 11 -7.08 7.87 -29.87
CA ARG A 11 -7.35 7.74 -31.30
C ARG A 11 -6.07 7.91 -32.13
N ALA A 12 -5.25 8.92 -31.83
CA ALA A 12 -3.98 9.14 -32.52
C ALA A 12 -3.04 7.94 -32.39
N VAL A 13 -2.90 7.37 -31.19
CA VAL A 13 -2.10 6.16 -30.98
C VAL A 13 -2.60 4.98 -31.82
N LYS A 14 -3.91 4.73 -31.84
CA LYS A 14 -4.47 3.65 -32.67
C LYS A 14 -4.22 3.84 -34.16
N GLN A 15 -4.24 5.09 -34.64
CA GLN A 15 -3.94 5.40 -36.05
C GLN A 15 -2.47 5.12 -36.38
N PHE A 16 -1.55 5.49 -35.50
CA PHE A 16 -0.13 5.18 -35.65
C PHE A 16 0.14 3.67 -35.57
N GLU A 17 -0.53 2.94 -34.68
CA GLU A 17 -0.46 1.47 -34.62
C GLU A 17 -0.94 0.82 -35.92
N ALA A 18 -2.07 1.28 -36.47
CA ALA A 18 -2.59 0.80 -37.74
C ALA A 18 -1.60 1.05 -38.89
N MET A 19 -1.03 2.26 -38.96
CA MET A 19 0.02 2.61 -39.93
C MET A 19 1.21 1.65 -39.85
N ALA A 20 1.67 1.35 -38.63
CA ALA A 20 2.79 0.44 -38.41
C ALA A 20 2.46 -1.00 -38.83
N THR A 21 1.22 -1.47 -38.64
CA THR A 21 0.82 -2.84 -39.00
C THR A 21 0.44 -3.02 -40.47
N GLU A 22 -0.16 -2.01 -41.09
CA GLU A 22 -0.70 -2.10 -42.46
C GLU A 22 0.30 -1.61 -43.50
N GLY A 23 0.93 -0.44 -43.27
CA GLY A 23 1.92 0.14 -44.18
C GLY A 23 3.34 -0.32 -43.90
N ASN A 24 3.65 -0.68 -42.64
CA ASN A 24 4.97 -1.10 -42.15
C ASN A 24 6.15 -0.31 -42.78
N PRO A 25 6.17 1.03 -42.67
CA PRO A 25 7.19 1.86 -43.29
C PRO A 25 8.57 1.57 -42.69
N ALA A 26 9.58 1.49 -43.54
CA ALA A 26 10.96 1.26 -43.10
C ALA A 26 11.56 2.53 -42.50
N VAL A 27 11.98 2.45 -41.22
CA VAL A 27 12.67 3.55 -40.54
C VAL A 27 14.18 3.29 -40.56
N GLN A 28 14.91 4.12 -41.30
CA GLN A 28 16.36 4.04 -41.39
C GLN A 28 17.01 5.17 -40.58
N MET A 29 17.88 4.80 -39.64
CA MET A 29 18.67 5.73 -38.85
C MET A 29 20.11 5.77 -39.36
N MET A 30 20.60 6.95 -39.73
CA MET A 30 22.00 7.16 -40.12
C MET A 30 22.74 7.85 -38.98
N LEU A 31 23.70 7.13 -38.37
CA LEU A 31 24.52 7.64 -37.27
C LEU A 31 25.96 7.87 -37.74
N PRO A 32 26.49 9.10 -37.71
CA PRO A 32 27.89 9.36 -38.01
C PRO A 32 28.81 8.62 -37.03
N MET A 33 29.82 7.91 -37.55
CA MET A 33 30.75 7.13 -36.71
C MET A 33 31.46 7.99 -35.67
N ALA A 34 31.81 9.24 -36.02
CA ALA A 34 32.43 10.17 -35.08
C ALA A 34 31.54 10.47 -33.86
N GLU A 35 30.23 10.64 -34.06
CA GLU A 35 29.27 10.85 -32.96
C GLU A 35 29.14 9.60 -32.10
N MET A 36 29.01 8.42 -32.74
CA MET A 36 28.93 7.15 -32.04
C MET A 36 30.17 6.89 -31.16
N VAL A 37 31.37 7.13 -31.68
CA VAL A 37 32.62 7.01 -30.91
C VAL A 37 32.64 8.04 -29.77
N GLY A 38 32.16 9.26 -30.01
CA GLY A 38 32.02 10.28 -28.98
C GLY A 38 31.10 9.86 -27.83
N TRP A 39 29.96 9.25 -28.12
CA TRP A 39 29.04 8.71 -27.12
C TRP A 39 29.62 7.48 -26.42
N LEU A 40 30.23 6.55 -27.14
CA LEU A 40 30.85 5.35 -26.57
C LEU A 40 31.99 5.68 -25.60
N ARG A 41 32.75 6.75 -25.84
CA ARG A 41 33.76 7.25 -24.89
C ARG A 41 33.14 7.66 -23.53
N LYS A 42 31.88 8.10 -23.53
CA LYS A 42 31.10 8.38 -22.31
C LYS A 42 30.40 7.13 -21.75
N GLY A 43 30.38 6.04 -22.51
CA GLY A 43 29.84 4.73 -22.13
C GLY A 43 28.72 4.26 -23.06
N VAL A 44 28.51 2.94 -23.11
CA VAL A 44 27.45 2.30 -23.95
C VAL A 44 26.05 2.85 -23.62
N GLY A 45 25.80 3.18 -22.35
CA GLY A 45 24.53 3.78 -21.95
C GLY A 45 24.26 5.14 -22.61
N GLU A 46 25.30 5.94 -22.87
CA GLU A 46 25.16 7.23 -23.59
C GLU A 46 24.76 7.00 -25.04
N LEU A 47 25.43 6.07 -25.73
CA LEU A 47 25.10 5.68 -27.10
C LEU A 47 23.62 5.28 -27.21
N MET A 48 23.16 4.36 -26.34
CA MET A 48 21.79 3.88 -26.36
C MET A 48 20.77 5.00 -26.11
N ARG A 49 21.10 5.93 -25.20
CA ARG A 49 20.23 7.07 -24.87
C ARG A 49 20.13 8.07 -26.02
N GLN A 50 21.25 8.45 -26.64
CA GLN A 50 21.26 9.38 -27.77
C GLN A 50 20.65 8.77 -29.03
N ALA A 51 21.01 7.53 -29.36
CA ALA A 51 20.41 6.80 -30.48
C ALA A 51 18.89 6.62 -30.30
N GLY A 52 18.44 6.34 -29.07
CA GLY A 52 17.02 6.25 -28.75
C GLY A 52 16.26 7.56 -28.99
N LEU A 53 16.83 8.72 -28.60
CA LEU A 53 16.22 10.03 -28.86
C LEU A 53 16.14 10.34 -30.36
N GLN A 54 17.19 10.05 -31.12
CA GLN A 54 17.18 10.23 -32.57
C GLN A 54 16.15 9.31 -33.24
N LEU A 55 16.02 8.06 -32.78
CA LEU A 55 15.02 7.13 -33.28
C LEU A 55 13.59 7.62 -33.01
N MET A 56 13.33 8.20 -31.83
CA MET A 56 12.03 8.80 -31.52
C MET A 56 11.69 9.95 -32.46
N GLU A 57 12.67 10.81 -32.79
CA GLU A 57 12.49 11.88 -33.76
C GLU A 57 12.17 11.34 -35.16
N LEU A 58 12.89 10.31 -35.61
CA LEU A 58 12.65 9.66 -36.91
C LEU A 58 11.26 9.03 -36.99
N LEU A 59 10.80 8.35 -35.94
CA LEU A 59 9.46 7.76 -35.90
C LEU A 59 8.36 8.82 -35.99
N MET A 60 8.53 9.96 -35.31
CA MET A 60 7.60 11.09 -35.45
C MET A 60 7.65 11.70 -36.86
N GLN A 61 8.83 11.79 -37.46
CA GLN A 61 8.96 12.30 -38.83
C GLN A 61 8.33 11.37 -39.86
N GLU A 62 8.40 10.05 -39.67
CA GLU A 62 7.77 9.06 -40.54
C GLU A 62 6.25 9.14 -40.47
N GLU A 63 5.68 9.25 -39.26
CA GLU A 63 4.24 9.48 -39.09
C GLU A 63 3.79 10.77 -39.79
N VAL A 64 4.58 11.84 -39.66
CA VAL A 64 4.30 13.09 -40.37
C VAL A 64 4.37 12.89 -41.88
N ARG A 65 5.35 12.13 -42.40
CA ARG A 65 5.46 11.84 -43.83
C ARG A 65 4.22 11.10 -44.32
N GLU A 66 3.72 10.12 -43.59
CA GLU A 66 2.49 9.41 -43.96
C GLU A 66 1.27 10.35 -43.99
N LEU A 67 1.14 11.22 -42.98
CA LEU A 67 0.00 12.11 -42.86
C LEU A 67 -0.04 13.23 -43.92
N VAL A 68 1.11 13.72 -44.39
CA VAL A 68 1.18 14.92 -45.25
C VAL A 68 2.04 14.76 -46.50
N GLY A 69 2.53 13.56 -46.79
CA GLY A 69 3.41 13.26 -47.91
C GLY A 69 4.84 13.75 -47.75
N GLU A 70 5.66 13.56 -48.79
CA GLU A 70 7.08 13.93 -48.77
C GLU A 70 7.32 15.44 -48.61
N ARG A 71 8.50 15.78 -48.09
CA ARG A 71 8.86 17.17 -47.87
C ARG A 71 9.04 17.89 -49.21
N SER A 72 8.48 19.09 -49.32
CA SER A 72 8.57 19.97 -50.50
C SER A 72 7.91 19.43 -51.77
N GLN A 73 7.12 18.36 -51.69
CA GLN A 73 6.31 17.87 -52.81
C GLN A 73 4.92 18.53 -52.80
N ARG A 74 4.43 18.95 -53.97
CA ARG A 74 3.07 19.50 -54.10
C ARG A 74 2.06 18.35 -54.17
N GLN A 75 1.08 18.35 -53.27
CA GLN A 75 -0.07 17.46 -53.31
C GLN A 75 -1.35 18.28 -53.50
N THR A 76 -2.16 17.88 -54.47
CA THR A 76 -3.44 18.54 -54.84
C THR A 76 -4.56 18.22 -53.85
N GLU A 77 -4.57 17.02 -53.25
CA GLU A 77 -5.58 16.55 -52.29
C GLU A 77 -5.06 16.51 -50.85
N ARG A 78 -4.36 17.57 -50.40
CA ARG A 78 -3.81 17.60 -49.03
C ARG A 78 -4.92 17.68 -47.97
N THR A 79 -4.87 16.79 -46.99
CA THR A 79 -5.75 16.84 -45.80
C THR A 79 -5.10 17.60 -44.63
N ALA A 80 -3.77 17.66 -44.59
CA ALA A 80 -2.99 18.37 -43.59
C ALA A 80 -1.66 18.92 -44.14
N SER A 81 -0.98 19.76 -43.35
CA SER A 81 0.29 20.42 -43.70
C SER A 81 1.24 20.53 -42.49
N ARG A 82 2.54 20.60 -42.77
CA ARG A 82 3.59 20.78 -41.74
C ARG A 82 3.54 22.21 -41.20
N TRP A 83 3.55 22.36 -39.87
CA TRP A 83 3.42 23.64 -39.17
C TRP A 83 4.61 23.93 -38.23
N GLY A 84 5.79 23.45 -38.60
CA GLY A 84 7.02 23.60 -37.80
C GLY A 84 7.18 22.54 -36.71
N SER A 85 7.79 22.94 -35.60
CA SER A 85 8.08 22.05 -34.47
C SER A 85 7.95 22.80 -33.15
N GLU A 86 7.58 22.09 -32.09
CA GLU A 86 7.61 22.58 -30.72
C GLU A 86 8.55 21.77 -29.84
N GLN A 87 8.95 22.34 -28.70
CA GLN A 87 9.70 21.63 -27.69
C GLN A 87 8.73 20.81 -26.84
N GLY A 88 8.76 19.50 -27.01
CA GLY A 88 8.02 18.52 -26.22
C GLY A 88 8.93 17.77 -25.27
N TYR A 89 8.40 16.69 -24.67
CA TYR A 89 9.20 15.78 -23.85
C TYR A 89 8.65 14.36 -23.89
N CYS A 90 9.55 13.40 -23.70
CA CYS A 90 9.21 12.03 -23.36
C CYS A 90 9.63 11.72 -21.91
N VAL A 91 9.07 10.67 -21.32
CA VAL A 91 9.44 10.21 -19.98
C VAL A 91 10.28 8.95 -20.12
N VAL A 92 11.55 9.03 -19.69
CA VAL A 92 12.48 7.90 -19.72
C VAL A 92 12.98 7.64 -18.31
N MET A 93 12.74 6.48 -17.72
CA MET A 93 13.24 6.12 -16.37
C MET A 93 12.88 7.13 -15.26
N GLY A 94 11.73 7.79 -15.38
CA GLY A 94 11.27 8.78 -14.41
C GLY A 94 11.97 10.14 -14.49
N GLN A 95 12.36 10.58 -15.69
CA GLN A 95 12.85 11.94 -15.98
C GLN A 95 12.20 12.44 -17.28
N LYS A 96 11.89 13.74 -17.36
CA LYS A 96 11.41 14.36 -18.60
C LYS A 96 12.63 14.68 -19.45
N VAL A 97 12.72 14.05 -20.61
CA VAL A 97 13.78 14.29 -21.59
C VAL A 97 13.20 15.12 -22.72
N PRO A 98 13.76 16.30 -23.03
CA PRO A 98 13.24 17.15 -24.09
C PRO A 98 13.35 16.44 -25.43
N VAL A 99 12.30 16.56 -26.25
CA VAL A 99 12.27 16.08 -27.63
C VAL A 99 11.67 17.14 -28.53
N LYS A 100 12.13 17.20 -29.78
CA LYS A 100 11.55 18.10 -30.77
C LYS A 100 10.33 17.43 -31.38
N ARG A 101 9.14 17.94 -31.09
CA ARG A 101 7.88 17.42 -31.63
C ARG A 101 7.53 18.15 -32.93
N PRO A 102 7.46 17.46 -34.07
CA PRO A 102 6.90 18.05 -35.29
C PRO A 102 5.42 18.38 -35.12
N ARG A 103 4.96 19.46 -35.74
CA ARG A 103 3.55 19.87 -35.72
C ARG A 103 2.91 19.74 -37.08
N VAL A 104 1.70 19.24 -37.11
CA VAL A 104 0.87 19.06 -38.31
C VAL A 104 -0.47 19.72 -38.06
N ARG A 105 -0.95 20.49 -39.04
CA ARG A 105 -2.29 21.12 -39.01
C ARG A 105 -3.11 20.69 -40.21
N THR A 106 -4.38 20.40 -39.95
CA THR A 106 -5.38 20.16 -40.99
C THR A 106 -5.63 21.42 -41.82
N VAL A 107 -6.29 21.27 -42.98
CA VAL A 107 -6.74 22.41 -43.80
C VAL A 107 -7.73 23.34 -43.07
N GLU A 108 -8.43 22.84 -42.05
CA GLU A 108 -9.32 23.59 -41.17
C GLU A 108 -8.58 24.26 -39.98
N ASP A 109 -7.25 24.34 -40.03
CA ASP A 109 -6.37 24.92 -39.01
C ASP A 109 -6.39 24.22 -37.63
N LYS A 110 -6.89 22.97 -37.56
CA LYS A 110 -6.84 22.16 -36.34
C LYS A 110 -5.54 21.37 -36.26
N GLU A 111 -4.90 21.37 -35.09
CA GLU A 111 -3.68 20.62 -34.83
C GLU A 111 -3.95 19.11 -34.75
N VAL A 112 -3.17 18.34 -35.50
CA VAL A 112 -3.19 16.87 -35.50
C VAL A 112 -2.22 16.37 -34.44
N ARG A 113 -2.68 15.45 -33.58
CA ARG A 113 -1.78 14.78 -32.64
C ARG A 113 -1.09 13.61 -33.30
N LEU A 114 0.20 13.47 -33.02
CA LEU A 114 1.02 12.35 -33.46
C LEU A 114 0.87 11.21 -32.46
N GLY A 115 0.44 10.05 -32.93
CA GLY A 115 0.33 8.82 -32.14
C GLY A 115 1.69 8.35 -31.64
N SER A 116 2.75 8.49 -32.43
CA SER A 116 4.13 8.21 -32.02
C SER A 116 4.55 9.05 -30.80
N TYR A 117 4.31 10.36 -30.83
CA TYR A 117 4.60 11.26 -29.71
C TYR A 117 3.78 10.87 -28.46
N GLU A 118 2.48 10.59 -28.62
CA GLU A 118 1.63 10.16 -27.52
C GLU A 118 2.10 8.82 -26.91
N LEU A 119 2.66 7.90 -27.71
CA LEU A 119 3.28 6.67 -27.20
C LEU A 119 4.54 6.96 -26.37
N PHE A 120 5.42 7.84 -26.83
CA PHE A 120 6.62 8.23 -26.06
C PHE A 120 6.27 9.01 -24.79
N HIS A 121 5.16 9.73 -24.82
CA HIS A 121 4.63 10.44 -23.66
C HIS A 121 3.94 9.51 -22.65
N ARG A 122 3.44 8.35 -23.10
CA ARG A 122 2.80 7.29 -22.30
C ARG A 122 3.78 6.33 -21.59
N GLY A 123 5.07 6.66 -21.53
CA GLY A 123 6.07 5.87 -20.79
C GLY A 123 5.71 5.64 -19.31
N GLU A 124 6.57 4.92 -18.57
CA GLU A 124 6.35 4.64 -17.13
C GLU A 124 5.87 5.88 -16.38
N PRO A 125 4.81 5.77 -15.54
CA PRO A 125 4.34 6.90 -14.75
C PRO A 125 5.49 7.43 -13.90
N LEU A 126 5.90 8.67 -14.18
CA LEU A 126 6.90 9.41 -13.41
C LEU A 126 6.61 9.33 -11.90
N THR A 127 5.33 9.32 -11.56
CA THR A 127 4.79 9.21 -10.20
C THR A 127 5.13 7.87 -9.52
N GLU A 128 5.05 6.74 -10.23
CA GLU A 128 5.32 5.41 -9.67
C GLU A 128 6.81 5.23 -9.37
N THR A 129 7.67 5.58 -10.32
CA THR A 129 9.13 5.50 -10.15
C THR A 129 9.63 6.40 -9.02
N VAL A 130 9.06 7.61 -8.88
CA VAL A 130 9.34 8.53 -7.77
C VAL A 130 8.94 7.89 -6.44
N TRP A 131 7.72 7.32 -6.35
CA TRP A 131 7.25 6.67 -5.13
C TRP A 131 8.19 5.55 -4.68
N GLU A 132 8.57 4.64 -5.59
CA GLU A 132 9.43 3.51 -5.25
C GLU A 132 10.79 3.95 -4.73
N LYS A 133 11.44 4.89 -5.41
CA LYS A 133 12.76 5.40 -5.00
C LYS A 133 12.71 6.12 -3.65
N LEU A 134 11.65 6.88 -3.38
CA LEU A 134 11.44 7.51 -2.07
C LEU A 134 11.19 6.47 -0.98
N MET A 135 10.45 5.40 -1.27
CA MET A 135 10.24 4.27 -0.36
C MET A 135 11.54 3.50 -0.07
N LEU A 136 12.51 3.51 -0.99
CA LEU A 136 13.86 2.97 -0.78
C LEU A 136 14.79 3.94 0.00
N GLY A 137 14.28 5.09 0.43
CA GLY A 137 15.01 6.04 1.28
C GLY A 137 15.66 7.22 0.55
N LEU A 138 15.47 7.33 -0.76
CA LEU A 138 15.97 8.47 -1.53
C LEU A 138 15.21 9.75 -1.15
N THR A 139 15.92 10.81 -0.77
CA THR A 139 15.28 12.08 -0.42
C THR A 139 14.96 12.89 -1.68
N THR A 140 13.92 13.73 -1.62
CA THR A 140 13.56 14.65 -2.72
C THR A 140 14.70 15.58 -3.15
N ARG A 141 15.64 15.89 -2.25
CA ARG A 141 16.81 16.73 -2.55
C ARG A 141 17.91 15.97 -3.30
N LYS A 142 18.13 14.69 -2.97
CA LYS A 142 19.12 13.83 -3.63
C LYS A 142 18.56 13.07 -4.83
N TYR A 143 17.25 13.18 -5.09
CA TYR A 143 16.59 12.46 -6.17
C TYR A 143 17.19 12.78 -7.53
N GLY A 144 17.30 14.07 -7.87
CA GLY A 144 17.87 14.50 -9.15
C GLY A 144 19.32 14.05 -9.33
N GLU A 145 20.14 14.14 -8.29
CA GLU A 145 21.54 13.68 -8.32
C GLU A 145 21.65 12.17 -8.56
N ALA A 146 20.79 11.37 -7.93
CA ALA A 146 20.84 9.91 -8.04
C ALA A 146 20.21 9.36 -9.34
N VAL A 147 19.27 10.10 -9.95
CA VAL A 147 18.45 9.59 -11.06
C VAL A 147 18.79 10.23 -12.41
N ARG A 148 19.41 11.41 -12.45
CA ARG A 148 19.71 12.10 -13.71
C ARG A 148 20.66 11.29 -14.57
N GLN A 149 20.16 10.83 -15.72
CA GLN A 149 20.98 10.13 -16.72
C GLN A 149 21.09 10.90 -18.04
N PHE A 150 20.21 11.87 -18.28
CA PHE A 150 20.31 12.79 -19.42
C PHE A 150 20.70 14.18 -18.92
N THR A 151 21.61 14.84 -19.62
CA THR A 151 22.08 16.19 -19.24
C THR A 151 20.96 17.22 -19.30
N GLU A 152 20.09 17.12 -20.31
CA GLU A 152 18.97 18.04 -20.53
C GLU A 152 17.67 17.63 -19.81
N ALA A 153 17.73 16.57 -18.99
CA ALA A 153 16.54 16.12 -18.26
C ALA A 153 16.09 17.12 -17.19
N TYR A 154 14.78 17.31 -17.11
CA TYR A 154 14.10 18.17 -16.14
C TYR A 154 12.95 17.43 -15.44
N GLY A 155 12.28 18.10 -14.49
CA GLY A 155 11.25 17.46 -13.66
C GLY A 155 11.84 16.61 -12.52
N LEU A 156 13.13 16.78 -12.26
CA LEU A 156 13.89 16.11 -11.19
C LEU A 156 14.08 17.01 -9.96
N GLU A 157 13.53 18.22 -10.01
CA GLU A 157 13.62 19.21 -8.95
C GLU A 157 12.80 18.76 -7.73
N LYS A 158 13.24 19.18 -6.54
CA LYS A 158 12.60 18.84 -5.26
C LYS A 158 11.08 19.02 -5.26
N SER A 159 10.58 20.13 -5.84
CA SER A 159 9.15 20.44 -5.90
C SER A 159 8.40 19.47 -6.81
N ALA A 160 8.89 19.22 -8.02
CA ALA A 160 8.30 18.28 -8.97
C ALA A 160 8.27 16.85 -8.40
N VAL A 161 9.38 16.39 -7.81
CA VAL A 161 9.46 15.08 -7.14
C VAL A 161 8.48 14.99 -5.97
N SER A 162 8.33 16.06 -5.20
CA SER A 162 7.36 16.12 -4.10
C SER A 162 5.92 16.02 -4.61
N GLU A 163 5.58 16.71 -5.70
CA GLU A 163 4.25 16.69 -6.30
C GLU A 163 3.92 15.29 -6.84
N HIS A 164 4.83 14.69 -7.60
CA HIS A 164 4.70 13.33 -8.12
C HIS A 164 4.57 12.28 -7.00
N PHE A 165 5.31 12.46 -5.91
CA PHE A 165 5.16 11.62 -4.73
C PHE A 165 3.79 11.77 -4.07
N ILE A 166 3.29 13.01 -3.91
CA ILE A 166 1.96 13.27 -3.34
C ILE A 166 0.88 12.60 -4.19
N GLU A 167 0.96 12.75 -5.52
CA GLU A 167 0.03 12.14 -6.46
C GLU A 167 0.05 10.60 -6.35
N ALA A 168 1.22 9.97 -6.45
CA ALA A 168 1.36 8.52 -6.35
C ALA A 168 0.92 7.98 -4.98
N SER A 169 1.39 8.59 -3.89
CA SER A 169 1.06 8.14 -2.53
C SER A 169 -0.43 8.29 -2.24
N ARG A 170 -1.09 9.34 -2.73
CA ARG A 170 -2.54 9.52 -2.60
C ARG A 170 -3.30 8.47 -3.42
N ALA A 171 -2.87 8.19 -4.65
CA ALA A 171 -3.49 7.15 -5.48
C ALA A 171 -3.38 5.76 -4.83
N LYS A 172 -2.18 5.39 -4.35
CA LYS A 172 -1.95 4.10 -3.68
C LYS A 172 -2.69 4.00 -2.33
N LEU A 173 -2.73 5.08 -1.55
CA LEU A 173 -3.52 5.14 -0.32
C LEU A 173 -5.02 4.97 -0.64
N LYS A 174 -5.53 5.69 -1.64
CA LYS A 174 -6.91 5.57 -2.09
C LYS A 174 -7.25 4.15 -2.52
N GLU A 175 -6.40 3.51 -3.32
CA GLU A 175 -6.59 2.11 -3.71
C GLU A 175 -6.67 1.17 -2.49
N MET A 176 -5.75 1.32 -1.53
CA MET A 176 -5.76 0.53 -0.30
C MET A 176 -7.03 0.75 0.53
N MET A 177 -7.48 2.00 0.64
CA MET A 177 -8.62 2.42 1.46
C MET A 177 -9.98 2.19 0.78
N GLU A 178 -10.06 2.09 -0.54
CA GLU A 178 -11.33 1.95 -1.27
C GLU A 178 -11.52 0.57 -1.91
N ARG A 179 -10.50 -0.31 -1.95
CA ARG A 179 -10.64 -1.64 -2.57
C ARG A 179 -11.82 -2.41 -1.97
N ARG A 180 -12.59 -3.09 -2.83
CA ARG A 180 -13.70 -3.95 -2.41
C ARG A 180 -13.17 -5.18 -1.66
N LEU A 181 -13.89 -5.58 -0.61
CA LEU A 181 -13.53 -6.68 0.29
C LEU A 181 -14.50 -7.87 0.24
N GLU A 182 -15.52 -7.82 -0.64
CA GLU A 182 -16.57 -8.85 -0.77
C GLU A 182 -16.04 -10.26 -1.02
N LYS A 183 -14.94 -10.39 -1.76
CA LYS A 183 -14.29 -11.68 -2.08
C LYS A 183 -13.19 -12.05 -1.09
N THR A 184 -12.93 -11.20 -0.10
CA THR A 184 -11.82 -11.38 0.83
C THR A 184 -12.26 -12.25 2.00
N ARG A 185 -11.92 -13.53 1.96
CA ARG A 185 -12.19 -14.47 3.06
C ARG A 185 -11.06 -14.40 4.09
N LEU A 186 -11.37 -13.89 5.28
CA LEU A 186 -10.42 -13.72 6.38
C LEU A 186 -10.69 -14.74 7.49
N CYS A 187 -9.64 -15.39 7.99
CA CYS A 187 -9.72 -16.20 9.21
C CYS A 187 -9.49 -15.36 10.48
N ALA A 188 -8.77 -14.24 10.37
CA ALA A 188 -8.55 -13.31 11.46
C ALA A 188 -8.47 -11.86 11.01
N LEU A 189 -8.88 -10.94 11.90
CA LEU A 189 -8.75 -9.49 11.76
C LEU A 189 -7.95 -8.97 12.95
N LEU A 190 -6.77 -8.42 12.69
CA LEU A 190 -5.91 -7.77 13.68
C LEU A 190 -6.18 -6.27 13.65
N ILE A 191 -6.35 -5.66 14.82
CA ILE A 191 -6.52 -4.21 14.96
C ILE A 191 -5.60 -3.72 16.07
N ASP A 192 -4.78 -2.74 15.74
CA ASP A 192 -3.81 -2.17 16.66
C ASP A 192 -3.69 -0.65 16.44
N ALA A 193 -3.45 0.07 17.52
CA ALA A 193 -3.22 1.50 17.53
C ALA A 193 -1.74 1.75 17.83
N THR A 194 -1.00 2.23 16.83
CA THR A 194 0.44 2.47 16.98
C THR A 194 0.71 3.98 17.04
N PRO A 195 1.45 4.47 18.05
CA PRO A 195 1.86 5.87 18.10
C PRO A 195 2.80 6.16 16.94
N PHE A 196 2.55 7.24 16.22
CA PHE A 196 3.38 7.72 15.11
C PHE A 196 3.42 9.25 15.11
N GLU A 197 4.61 9.81 15.35
CA GLU A 197 4.90 11.25 15.17
C GLU A 197 3.88 12.19 15.85
N GLY A 198 3.57 11.88 17.12
CA GLY A 198 2.66 12.64 17.98
C GLY A 198 1.17 12.35 17.80
N GLN A 199 0.80 11.34 17.01
CA GLN A 199 -0.57 10.91 16.77
C GLN A 199 -0.73 9.40 16.91
N GLN A 200 -1.97 8.91 16.98
CA GLN A 200 -2.27 7.48 16.97
C GLN A 200 -2.69 7.06 15.56
N MET A 201 -2.09 5.98 15.06
CA MET A 201 -2.48 5.36 13.79
C MET A 201 -3.11 4.01 14.07
N VAL A 202 -4.43 3.93 13.86
CA VAL A 202 -5.16 2.67 13.99
C VAL A 202 -5.10 1.93 12.66
N ALA A 203 -4.51 0.74 12.65
CA ALA A 203 -4.39 -0.09 11.47
C ALA A 203 -5.20 -1.38 11.61
N ALA A 204 -5.89 -1.76 10.53
CA ALA A 204 -6.56 -3.05 10.40
C ALA A 204 -5.76 -3.94 9.43
N LEU A 205 -5.40 -5.13 9.89
CA LEU A 205 -4.71 -6.16 9.10
C LEU A 205 -5.55 -7.43 9.06
N GLY A 206 -5.86 -7.89 7.86
CA GLY A 206 -6.56 -9.16 7.62
C GLY A 206 -5.57 -10.30 7.41
N ILE A 207 -5.91 -11.47 7.94
CA ILE A 207 -5.27 -12.74 7.62
C ILE A 207 -6.25 -13.56 6.80
N ALA A 208 -5.91 -13.82 5.54
CA ALA A 208 -6.72 -14.63 4.63
C ALA A 208 -6.69 -16.11 5.03
N GLN A 209 -7.67 -16.87 4.55
CA GLN A 209 -7.75 -18.32 4.81
C GLN A 209 -6.52 -19.11 4.30
N ASP A 210 -5.78 -18.59 3.31
CA ASP A 210 -4.53 -19.18 2.83
C ASP A 210 -3.28 -18.74 3.64
N GLY A 211 -3.49 -17.96 4.70
CA GLY A 211 -2.47 -17.43 5.58
C GLY A 211 -1.76 -16.17 5.07
N ARG A 212 -2.14 -15.59 3.93
CA ARG A 212 -1.59 -14.30 3.48
C ARG A 212 -2.12 -13.17 4.36
N LYS A 213 -1.23 -12.22 4.64
CA LYS A 213 -1.53 -11.01 5.39
C LYS A 213 -1.82 -9.86 4.43
N MET A 214 -2.79 -9.02 4.77
CA MET A 214 -3.11 -7.83 3.98
C MET A 214 -3.51 -6.66 4.89
N ILE A 215 -2.97 -5.48 4.62
CA ILE A 215 -3.40 -4.24 5.26
C ILE A 215 -4.75 -3.88 4.68
N LEU A 216 -5.79 -3.81 5.51
CA LEU A 216 -7.17 -3.53 5.12
C LEU A 216 -7.48 -2.03 5.13
N GLY A 217 -6.89 -1.29 6.06
CA GLY A 217 -7.06 0.15 6.13
C GLY A 217 -6.35 0.75 7.34
N ILE A 218 -6.28 2.07 7.36
CA ILE A 218 -5.75 2.88 8.44
C ILE A 218 -6.66 4.06 8.76
N ARG A 219 -6.65 4.52 10.01
CA ARG A 219 -7.24 5.79 10.42
C ARG A 219 -6.33 6.52 11.38
N GLN A 220 -6.16 7.82 11.15
CA GLN A 220 -5.47 8.71 12.06
C GLN A 220 -6.41 9.15 13.19
N GLY A 221 -5.94 9.05 14.44
CA GLY A 221 -6.66 9.48 15.64
C GLY A 221 -5.79 10.33 16.57
N ALA A 222 -6.42 11.17 17.38
CA ALA A 222 -5.74 11.92 18.44
C ALA A 222 -5.47 11.05 19.70
N THR A 223 -6.35 10.08 19.96
CA THR A 223 -6.27 9.09 21.03
C THR A 223 -6.84 7.75 20.52
N GLU A 224 -6.73 6.68 21.30
CA GLU A 224 -7.43 5.39 21.08
C GLU A 224 -8.96 5.55 21.27
N ASN A 225 -9.59 6.46 20.53
CA ASN A 225 -11.01 6.70 20.67
C ASN A 225 -11.78 5.61 19.93
N SER A 226 -12.76 5.02 20.64
CA SER A 226 -13.77 4.11 20.08
C SER A 226 -14.38 4.60 18.76
N THR A 227 -14.49 5.92 18.55
CA THR A 227 -14.97 6.53 17.31
C THR A 227 -14.07 6.21 16.12
N VAL A 228 -12.75 6.34 16.24
CA VAL A 228 -11.78 6.11 15.14
C VAL A 228 -11.82 4.65 14.69
N VAL A 229 -11.90 3.74 15.67
CA VAL A 229 -12.06 2.31 15.41
C VAL A 229 -13.40 2.03 14.75
N GLY A 230 -14.49 2.62 15.25
CA GLY A 230 -15.82 2.49 14.67
C GLY A 230 -15.87 2.95 13.21
N GLU A 231 -15.24 4.08 12.88
CA GLU A 231 -15.11 4.58 11.51
C GLU A 231 -14.30 3.63 10.62
N LEU A 232 -13.20 3.07 11.13
CA LEU A 232 -12.41 2.07 10.40
C LEU A 232 -13.24 0.81 10.14
N LEU A 233 -13.94 0.28 11.14
CA LEU A 233 -14.78 -0.91 10.97
C LEU A 233 -15.98 -0.66 10.05
N GLY A 234 -16.62 0.51 10.18
CA GLY A 234 -17.69 0.94 9.29
C GLY A 234 -17.24 1.05 7.83
N ASP A 235 -16.03 1.57 7.58
CA ASP A 235 -15.40 1.58 6.26
C ASP A 235 -15.22 0.17 5.69
N LEU A 236 -14.70 -0.77 6.49
CA LEU A 236 -14.53 -2.15 6.06
C LEU A 236 -15.87 -2.82 5.69
N VAL A 237 -16.94 -2.55 6.47
CA VAL A 237 -18.29 -3.01 6.16
C VAL A 237 -18.79 -2.42 4.84
N ASN A 238 -18.65 -1.10 4.66
CA ASN A 238 -19.10 -0.41 3.45
C ASN A 238 -18.37 -0.91 2.19
N ARG A 239 -17.14 -1.38 2.35
CA ARG A 239 -16.34 -2.00 1.28
C ARG A 239 -16.69 -3.47 1.03
N GLY A 240 -17.62 -4.03 1.81
CA GLY A 240 -18.16 -5.38 1.64
C GLY A 240 -17.51 -6.46 2.48
N LEU A 241 -16.75 -6.12 3.54
CA LEU A 241 -16.30 -7.12 4.51
C LEU A 241 -17.50 -7.55 5.38
N ASP A 242 -17.91 -8.82 5.26
CA ASP A 242 -19.04 -9.34 6.02
C ASP A 242 -18.64 -9.68 7.46
N PHE A 243 -19.05 -8.89 8.46
CA PHE A 243 -18.77 -9.15 9.88
C PHE A 243 -19.59 -10.32 10.48
N LEU A 244 -20.53 -10.90 9.73
CA LEU A 244 -21.28 -12.08 10.13
C LEU A 244 -20.52 -13.39 9.91
N GLU A 245 -19.51 -13.38 9.04
CA GLU A 245 -18.66 -14.57 8.89
C GLU A 245 -17.81 -14.77 10.14
N PRO A 246 -17.78 -15.98 10.71
CA PRO A 246 -16.99 -16.29 11.89
C PRO A 246 -15.50 -16.07 11.62
N ARG A 247 -14.86 -15.23 12.44
CA ARG A 247 -13.43 -14.96 12.40
C ARG A 247 -12.90 -14.59 13.78
N LEU A 248 -11.59 -14.75 13.95
CA LEU A 248 -10.89 -14.30 15.15
C LEU A 248 -10.57 -12.81 15.05
N TYR A 249 -10.90 -12.04 16.07
CA TYR A 249 -10.53 -10.63 16.19
C TYR A 249 -9.40 -10.49 17.19
N VAL A 250 -8.22 -10.07 16.74
CA VAL A 250 -7.04 -9.92 17.60
C VAL A 250 -6.81 -8.45 17.86
N LEU A 251 -6.96 -8.02 19.11
CA LEU A 251 -7.00 -6.62 19.50
C LEU A 251 -5.91 -6.32 20.52
N ASP A 252 -5.24 -5.17 20.40
CA ASP A 252 -4.39 -4.67 21.48
C ASP A 252 -5.22 -4.03 22.62
N GLY A 253 -6.00 -3.02 22.25
CA GLY A 253 -6.63 -2.14 23.23
C GLY A 253 -7.80 -2.72 24.02
N GLY A 254 -8.30 -1.92 24.96
CA GLY A 254 -9.27 -2.32 25.96
C GLY A 254 -10.72 -2.35 25.48
N LYS A 255 -11.63 -2.07 26.43
CA LYS A 255 -13.09 -2.18 26.26
C LYS A 255 -13.65 -1.45 25.03
N ALA A 256 -13.06 -0.34 24.61
CA ALA A 256 -13.49 0.43 23.44
C ALA A 256 -13.42 -0.37 22.12
N LEU A 257 -12.28 -1.02 21.85
CA LEU A 257 -12.08 -1.87 20.68
C LEU A 257 -12.99 -3.10 20.73
N THR A 258 -13.07 -3.75 21.89
CA THR A 258 -13.99 -4.89 22.11
C THR A 258 -15.44 -4.49 21.81
N THR A 259 -15.89 -3.34 22.31
CA THR A 259 -17.26 -2.86 22.11
C THR A 259 -17.53 -2.53 20.65
N ALA A 260 -16.59 -1.88 19.96
CA ALA A 260 -16.70 -1.59 18.54
C ALA A 260 -16.80 -2.88 17.71
N VAL A 261 -15.93 -3.87 17.96
CA VAL A 261 -15.99 -5.16 17.26
C VAL A 261 -17.30 -5.88 17.52
N LYS A 262 -17.76 -5.96 18.77
CA LYS A 262 -19.05 -6.58 19.13
C LYS A 262 -20.25 -5.92 18.47
N ARG A 263 -20.22 -4.59 18.28
CA ARG A 263 -21.28 -3.86 17.56
C ARG A 263 -21.43 -4.33 16.11
N TYR A 264 -20.34 -4.70 15.43
CA TYR A 264 -20.37 -5.13 14.03
C TYR A 264 -20.47 -6.66 13.87
N ALA A 265 -19.71 -7.42 14.65
CA ALA A 265 -19.60 -8.89 14.57
C ALA A 265 -20.58 -9.64 15.49
N GLY A 266 -21.26 -8.93 16.39
CA GLY A 266 -22.14 -9.50 17.40
C GLY A 266 -21.42 -9.91 18.68
N GLU A 267 -22.20 -10.22 19.72
CA GLU A 267 -21.68 -10.60 21.04
C GLU A 267 -20.90 -11.91 21.07
N SER A 268 -21.14 -12.79 20.09
CA SER A 268 -20.43 -14.07 19.92
C SER A 268 -19.10 -13.93 19.18
N ALA A 269 -18.63 -12.71 18.89
CA ALA A 269 -17.36 -12.49 18.24
C ALA A 269 -16.21 -13.11 19.07
N ALA A 270 -15.41 -13.97 18.43
CA ALA A 270 -14.22 -14.54 19.04
C ALA A 270 -13.14 -13.45 19.13
N ILE A 271 -12.99 -12.83 20.31
CA ILE A 271 -12.04 -11.76 20.55
C ILE A 271 -10.84 -12.30 21.32
N GLN A 272 -9.66 -12.18 20.72
CA GLN A 272 -8.37 -12.44 21.34
C GLN A 272 -7.70 -11.11 21.68
N ARG A 273 -7.35 -10.91 22.93
CA ARG A 273 -6.55 -9.75 23.34
C ARG A 273 -5.06 -10.06 23.24
N CYS A 274 -4.27 -9.10 22.78
CA CYS A 274 -2.84 -9.26 22.56
C CYS A 274 -2.12 -9.62 23.87
N GLN A 275 -1.52 -10.82 23.93
CA GLN A 275 -0.79 -11.28 25.10
C GLN A 275 0.47 -10.48 25.37
N VAL A 276 1.11 -9.94 24.32
CA VAL A 276 2.34 -9.13 24.42
C VAL A 276 2.05 -7.79 25.09
N HIS A 277 1.02 -7.09 24.61
CA HIS A 277 0.58 -5.83 25.22
C HIS A 277 0.00 -6.04 26.60
N LYS A 278 -0.76 -7.12 26.81
CA LYS A 278 -1.23 -7.45 28.17
C LYS A 278 -0.06 -7.63 29.14
N ARG A 279 0.97 -8.36 28.72
CA ARG A 279 2.19 -8.54 29.50
C ARG A 279 2.85 -7.19 29.81
N ARG A 280 3.01 -6.30 28.81
CA ARG A 280 3.56 -4.95 29.01
C ARG A 280 2.77 -4.18 30.07
N ASN A 281 1.44 -4.11 29.93
CA ASN A 281 0.54 -3.43 30.86
C ASN A 281 0.60 -3.97 32.30
N VAL A 282 0.83 -5.27 32.49
CA VAL A 282 1.00 -5.85 33.84
C VAL A 282 2.37 -5.48 34.41
N LEU A 283 3.42 -5.58 33.58
CA LEU A 283 4.80 -5.32 34.00
C LEU A 283 5.08 -3.84 34.30
N ASP A 284 4.39 -2.91 33.63
CA ASP A 284 4.57 -1.47 33.83
C ASP A 284 4.17 -0.98 35.24
N HIS A 285 3.39 -1.78 35.97
CA HIS A 285 3.05 -1.51 37.37
C HIS A 285 4.10 -2.02 38.37
N LEU A 286 5.08 -2.81 37.92
CA LEU A 286 6.03 -3.52 38.77
C LEU A 286 7.41 -2.86 38.76
N THR A 287 8.22 -3.14 39.78
CA THR A 287 9.62 -2.69 39.82
C THR A 287 10.50 -3.52 38.88
N ASP A 288 11.65 -2.99 38.47
CA ASP A 288 12.56 -3.69 37.55
C ASP A 288 13.07 -5.03 38.10
N GLU A 289 13.15 -5.18 39.42
CA GLU A 289 13.51 -6.44 40.08
C GLU A 289 12.40 -7.51 39.96
N GLN A 290 11.14 -7.09 40.02
CA GLN A 290 9.97 -7.99 39.97
C GLN A 290 9.63 -8.41 38.54
N LYS A 291 9.87 -7.54 37.55
CA LYS A 291 9.48 -7.74 36.15
C LYS A 291 9.94 -9.08 35.56
N PRO A 292 11.20 -9.53 35.70
CA PRO A 292 11.66 -10.79 35.10
C PRO A 292 10.90 -12.01 35.62
N GLY A 293 10.64 -12.08 36.92
CA GLY A 293 9.92 -13.18 37.56
C GLY A 293 8.47 -13.29 37.08
N VAL A 294 7.75 -12.16 37.08
CA VAL A 294 6.36 -12.10 36.60
C VAL A 294 6.27 -12.37 35.10
N ALA A 295 7.20 -11.82 34.29
CA ALA A 295 7.24 -12.06 32.85
C ALA A 295 7.42 -13.56 32.52
N LYS A 296 8.33 -14.24 33.22
CA LYS A 296 8.57 -15.68 33.04
C LYS A 296 7.30 -16.49 33.31
N ARG A 297 6.55 -16.13 34.35
CA ARG A 297 5.32 -16.83 34.75
C ARG A 297 4.15 -16.58 33.80
N LEU A 298 3.98 -15.34 33.33
CA LEU A 298 3.03 -15.03 32.27
C LEU A 298 3.32 -15.83 31.00
N ASN A 299 4.59 -15.89 30.59
CA ASN A 299 5.00 -16.67 29.42
C ASN A 299 4.72 -18.16 29.62
N ALA A 300 5.01 -18.71 30.80
CA ALA A 300 4.73 -20.11 31.13
C ALA A 300 3.23 -20.42 31.11
N ALA A 301 2.39 -19.53 31.64
CA ALA A 301 0.94 -19.69 31.62
C ALA A 301 0.39 -19.66 30.19
N TYR A 302 0.85 -18.73 29.34
CA TYR A 302 0.42 -18.66 27.94
C TYR A 302 0.96 -19.81 27.07
N ALA A 303 2.09 -20.42 27.45
CA ALA A 303 2.66 -21.58 26.77
C ALA A 303 1.90 -22.88 27.03
N GLN A 304 1.01 -22.93 28.02
CA GLN A 304 0.14 -24.09 28.26
C GLN A 304 -0.72 -24.38 27.01
N GLU A 305 -0.90 -25.65 26.70
CA GLU A 305 -1.71 -26.07 25.54
C GLU A 305 -3.20 -25.90 25.80
N ASP A 306 -3.62 -26.35 26.98
CA ASP A 306 -5.01 -26.37 27.44
C ASP A 306 -5.45 -25.06 28.10
N TYR A 307 -6.72 -24.71 27.91
CA TYR A 307 -7.33 -23.52 28.48
C TYR A 307 -7.42 -23.57 30.01
N ALA A 308 -7.84 -24.70 30.59
CA ALA A 308 -8.04 -24.81 32.03
C ALA A 308 -6.69 -24.70 32.76
N ALA A 309 -5.66 -25.36 32.24
CA ALA A 309 -4.29 -25.23 32.75
C ALA A 309 -3.76 -23.79 32.67
N ALA A 310 -3.89 -23.13 31.49
CA ALA A 310 -3.47 -21.74 31.31
C ALA A 310 -4.19 -20.80 32.29
N LYS A 311 -5.51 -20.96 32.42
CA LYS A 311 -6.35 -20.15 33.31
C LYS A 311 -6.02 -20.36 34.78
N GLN A 312 -5.73 -21.59 35.19
CA GLN A 312 -5.32 -21.89 36.56
C GLN A 312 -4.01 -21.18 36.91
N GLU A 313 -3.00 -21.25 36.04
CA GLU A 313 -1.71 -20.57 36.24
C GLU A 313 -1.86 -19.04 36.28
N LEU A 314 -2.70 -18.46 35.40
CA LEU A 314 -2.98 -17.02 35.43
C LEU A 314 -3.73 -16.59 36.70
N ASN A 315 -4.70 -17.38 37.16
CA ASN A 315 -5.41 -17.12 38.42
C ASN A 315 -4.48 -17.20 39.63
N LYS A 316 -3.55 -18.16 39.63
CA LYS A 316 -2.53 -18.26 40.68
C LYS A 316 -1.65 -17.02 40.69
N LEU A 317 -1.15 -16.61 39.52
CA LEU A 317 -0.36 -15.39 39.38
C LEU A 317 -1.14 -14.15 39.80
N HIS A 318 -2.42 -14.05 39.44
CA HIS A 318 -3.29 -12.94 39.84
C HIS A 318 -3.38 -12.81 41.36
N ARG A 319 -3.50 -13.93 42.11
CA ARG A 319 -3.54 -13.90 43.58
C ARG A 319 -2.24 -13.39 44.18
N GLU A 320 -1.10 -13.87 43.72
CA GLU A 320 0.18 -13.39 44.27
C GLU A 320 0.47 -11.94 43.86
N LEU A 321 0.01 -11.52 42.67
CA LEU A 321 0.05 -10.11 42.28
C LEU A 321 -0.84 -9.24 43.18
N MET A 322 -1.94 -9.76 43.74
CA MET A 322 -2.74 -8.98 44.69
C MET A 322 -1.93 -8.63 45.95
N ASP A 323 -1.08 -9.54 46.39
CA ASP A 323 -0.20 -9.31 47.54
C ASP A 323 0.99 -8.41 47.16
N LEU A 324 1.55 -8.59 45.96
CA LEU A 324 2.73 -7.85 45.49
C LEU A 324 2.40 -6.42 45.04
N ASN A 325 1.39 -6.27 44.18
CA ASN A 325 0.94 -5.02 43.61
C ASN A 325 -0.51 -5.13 43.08
N PRO A 326 -1.51 -4.63 43.83
CA PRO A 326 -2.91 -4.71 43.43
C PRO A 326 -3.24 -4.09 42.06
N SER A 327 -2.48 -3.09 41.60
CA SER A 327 -2.67 -2.50 40.27
C SER A 327 -2.24 -3.45 39.16
N ALA A 328 -1.12 -4.17 39.33
CA ALA A 328 -0.68 -5.22 38.41
C ALA A 328 -1.69 -6.37 38.35
N ALA A 329 -2.27 -6.76 39.49
CA ALA A 329 -3.31 -7.79 39.55
C ALA A 329 -4.58 -7.35 38.81
N ARG A 330 -5.10 -6.15 39.09
CA ARG A 330 -6.24 -5.58 38.36
C ARG A 330 -5.98 -5.48 36.86
N SER A 331 -4.77 -5.07 36.49
CA SER A 331 -4.31 -5.08 35.11
C SER A 331 -4.43 -6.50 34.56
N LEU A 332 -3.84 -7.53 35.17
CA LEU A 332 -3.93 -8.91 34.69
C LEU A 332 -5.38 -9.42 34.55
N GLY A 333 -6.22 -9.20 35.57
CA GLY A 333 -7.60 -9.71 35.61
C GLY A 333 -8.52 -9.07 34.56
N GLU A 334 -8.26 -7.83 34.15
CA GLU A 334 -9.06 -7.13 33.16
C GLU A 334 -8.93 -7.77 31.77
N GLY A 335 -9.99 -8.38 31.24
CA GLY A 335 -9.95 -9.04 29.93
C GLY A 335 -9.03 -10.28 29.87
N MET A 336 -8.72 -10.90 31.02
CA MET A 336 -7.91 -12.13 31.09
C MET A 336 -8.51 -13.28 30.26
N GLU A 337 -9.84 -13.40 30.24
CA GLU A 337 -10.52 -14.40 29.41
C GLU A 337 -10.26 -14.20 27.92
N GLU A 338 -10.20 -12.95 27.48
CA GLU A 338 -9.94 -12.60 26.08
C GLU A 338 -8.50 -12.90 25.68
N THR A 339 -7.55 -13.00 26.63
CA THR A 339 -6.17 -13.40 26.30
C THR A 339 -6.03 -14.92 26.07
N LEU A 340 -7.04 -15.69 26.44
CA LEU A 340 -7.08 -17.16 26.34
C LEU A 340 -8.05 -17.66 25.26
N THR A 341 -8.62 -16.78 24.44
CA THR A 341 -9.54 -17.17 23.34
C THR A 341 -8.89 -18.14 22.37
N VAL A 342 -7.60 -17.95 22.05
CA VAL A 342 -6.83 -18.89 21.21
C VAL A 342 -6.65 -20.28 21.85
N HIS A 343 -6.66 -20.39 23.19
CA HIS A 343 -6.66 -21.68 23.88
C HIS A 343 -8.04 -22.34 23.81
N ARG A 344 -9.12 -21.57 24.00
CA ARG A 344 -10.51 -22.06 23.87
C ARG A 344 -10.86 -22.55 22.48
N LEU A 345 -10.27 -21.92 21.46
CA LEU A 345 -10.39 -22.32 20.05
C LEU A 345 -9.45 -23.47 19.66
N HIS A 346 -8.75 -24.08 20.63
CA HIS A 346 -7.78 -25.15 20.40
C HIS A 346 -6.76 -24.81 19.31
N VAL A 347 -6.38 -23.54 19.20
CA VAL A 347 -5.46 -23.07 18.15
C VAL A 347 -4.10 -23.72 18.39
N PRO A 348 -3.54 -24.49 17.43
CA PRO A 348 -2.28 -25.16 17.67
C PRO A 348 -1.13 -24.16 17.83
N MET A 349 -0.09 -24.57 18.56
CA MET A 349 0.98 -23.67 19.01
C MET A 349 1.65 -22.88 17.87
N GLN A 350 1.85 -23.49 16.70
CA GLN A 350 2.47 -22.83 15.55
C GLN A 350 1.66 -21.62 15.06
N LEU A 351 0.34 -21.78 14.96
CA LEU A 351 -0.58 -20.73 14.55
C LEU A 351 -0.83 -19.71 15.68
N ARG A 352 -0.91 -20.21 16.92
CA ARG A 352 -1.11 -19.41 18.14
C ARG A 352 -0.04 -18.33 18.31
N LYS A 353 1.23 -18.62 17.98
CA LYS A 353 2.33 -17.63 18.01
C LYS A 353 2.00 -16.35 17.23
N THR A 354 1.25 -16.46 16.14
CA THR A 354 0.83 -15.31 15.33
C THR A 354 -0.48 -14.73 15.83
N LEU A 355 -1.46 -15.57 16.16
CA LEU A 355 -2.82 -15.12 16.49
C LEU A 355 -3.00 -14.61 17.92
N ALA A 356 -2.04 -14.85 18.81
CA ALA A 356 -2.09 -14.38 20.19
C ALA A 356 -1.65 -12.91 20.37
N CYS A 357 -1.12 -12.27 19.34
CA CYS A 357 -0.58 -10.91 19.44
C CYS A 357 -0.75 -10.09 18.15
N THR A 358 -0.54 -8.78 18.26
CA THR A 358 -0.58 -7.83 17.15
C THR A 358 0.81 -7.47 16.61
N ASN A 359 1.87 -8.22 16.98
CA ASN A 359 3.27 -7.96 16.56
C ASN A 359 3.46 -7.83 15.04
N VAL A 360 2.56 -8.42 14.24
CA VAL A 360 2.57 -8.26 12.78
C VAL A 360 2.37 -6.78 12.38
N ILE A 361 1.51 -6.07 13.10
CA ILE A 361 1.28 -4.63 12.89
C ILE A 361 2.47 -3.84 13.40
N GLU A 362 2.96 -4.09 14.63
CA GLU A 362 4.19 -3.45 15.15
C GLU A 362 5.37 -3.61 14.18
N SER A 363 5.58 -4.82 13.63
CA SER A 363 6.61 -5.10 12.64
C SER A 363 6.41 -4.33 11.32
N ALA A 364 5.17 -4.13 10.90
CA ALA A 364 4.88 -3.31 9.72
C ALA A 364 5.15 -1.82 9.99
N PHE A 365 4.85 -1.33 11.19
CA PHE A 365 5.15 0.04 11.61
C PHE A 365 6.66 0.29 11.75
N SER A 366 7.47 -0.69 12.13
CA SER A 366 8.94 -0.56 12.10
C SER A 366 9.48 -0.28 10.69
N ILE A 367 8.87 -0.87 9.65
CA ILE A 367 9.18 -0.55 8.24
C ILE A 367 8.72 0.87 7.91
N VAL A 368 7.53 1.28 8.37
CA VAL A 368 7.02 2.66 8.21
C VAL A 368 8.01 3.67 8.81
N GLU A 369 8.50 3.43 10.03
CA GLU A 369 9.49 4.28 10.69
C GLU A 369 10.80 4.37 9.88
N THR A 370 11.25 3.24 9.33
CA THR A 370 12.45 3.18 8.49
C THR A 370 12.29 4.04 7.24
N VAL A 371 11.16 3.89 6.53
CA VAL A 371 10.83 4.67 5.33
C VAL A 371 10.67 6.15 5.66
N CYS A 372 10.06 6.47 6.79
CA CYS A 372 9.78 7.85 7.20
C CYS A 372 10.97 8.52 7.90
N ARG A 373 12.08 7.80 8.16
CA ARG A 373 13.22 8.28 8.96
C ARG A 373 13.76 9.65 8.52
N ASN A 374 13.72 9.93 7.22
CA ASN A 374 14.22 11.18 6.62
C ASN A 374 13.21 12.34 6.66
N VAL A 375 11.95 12.09 7.01
CA VAL A 375 10.90 13.10 7.16
C VAL A 375 10.97 13.66 8.58
N LYS A 376 11.49 14.89 8.72
CA LYS A 376 11.66 15.54 10.04
C LYS A 376 10.61 16.59 10.38
N ARG A 377 9.80 16.98 9.39
CA ARG A 377 8.76 18.00 9.53
C ARG A 377 7.49 17.50 8.89
N TRP A 378 6.47 17.34 9.71
CA TRP A 378 5.14 16.90 9.30
C TRP A 378 4.22 18.11 9.22
N HIS A 379 3.65 18.33 8.05
CA HIS A 379 2.62 19.34 7.83
C HIS A 379 1.22 18.76 8.10
N GLY A 380 0.21 19.62 8.11
CA GLY A 380 -1.18 19.21 8.24
C GLY A 380 -1.70 18.46 7.01
N GLY A 381 -2.99 18.10 7.04
CA GLY A 381 -3.65 17.37 5.97
C GLY A 381 -3.27 15.88 5.93
N ASP A 382 -3.27 15.31 4.73
CA ASP A 382 -3.11 13.87 4.49
C ASP A 382 -1.65 13.38 4.47
N GLN A 383 -0.67 14.22 4.82
CA GLN A 383 0.74 13.87 4.70
C GLN A 383 1.12 12.64 5.52
N ARG A 384 0.71 12.57 6.79
CA ARG A 384 1.01 11.45 7.67
C ARG A 384 0.37 10.16 7.15
N GLU A 385 -0.92 10.19 6.81
CA GLU A 385 -1.63 9.04 6.26
C GLU A 385 -0.99 8.54 4.95
N ARG A 386 -0.57 9.43 4.05
CA ARG A 386 0.11 9.04 2.80
C ARG A 386 1.45 8.35 3.05
N TRP A 387 2.26 8.86 3.98
CA TRP A 387 3.54 8.24 4.32
C TRP A 387 3.35 6.91 5.05
N VAL A 388 2.46 6.86 6.05
CA VAL A 388 2.14 5.63 6.78
C VAL A 388 1.55 4.58 5.84
N GLY A 389 0.55 4.94 5.03
CA GLY A 389 -0.03 4.04 4.04
C GLY A 389 1.00 3.54 3.02
N SER A 390 1.90 4.41 2.55
CA SER A 390 2.98 3.99 1.65
C SER A 390 3.95 3.01 2.32
N GLY A 391 4.38 3.29 3.56
CA GLY A 391 5.24 2.40 4.32
C GLY A 391 4.58 1.04 4.62
N LEU A 392 3.28 1.03 4.93
CA LEU A 392 2.51 -0.20 5.13
C LEU A 392 2.37 -1.02 3.84
N LEU A 393 2.24 -0.37 2.68
CA LEU A 393 2.26 -1.06 1.38
C LEU A 393 3.64 -1.68 1.09
N VAL A 394 4.73 -0.99 1.44
CA VAL A 394 6.09 -1.55 1.37
C VAL A 394 6.22 -2.75 2.29
N ALA A 395 5.76 -2.65 3.53
CA ALA A 395 5.72 -3.77 4.47
C ALA A 395 4.93 -4.96 3.91
N GLN A 396 3.77 -4.70 3.30
CA GLN A 396 2.93 -5.74 2.71
C GLN A 396 3.63 -6.52 1.60
N LYS A 397 4.48 -5.88 0.78
CA LYS A 397 5.29 -6.57 -0.26
C LYS A 397 6.24 -7.62 0.34
N GLN A 398 6.64 -7.47 1.60
CA GLN A 398 7.55 -8.37 2.31
C GLN A 398 6.82 -9.42 3.17
N PHE A 399 5.49 -9.37 3.23
CA PHE A 399 4.72 -10.31 4.05
C PHE A 399 4.82 -11.74 3.53
N ARG A 400 5.33 -12.62 4.40
CA ARG A 400 5.22 -14.07 4.24
C ARG A 400 3.87 -14.56 4.77
N ARG A 401 3.45 -15.76 4.32
CA ARG A 401 2.33 -16.47 4.94
C ARG A 401 2.62 -16.71 6.42
N ILE A 402 1.57 -16.69 7.24
CA ILE A 402 1.72 -16.93 8.68
C ILE A 402 2.22 -18.35 8.97
N THR A 403 2.98 -18.49 10.04
CA THR A 403 3.44 -19.80 10.52
C THR A 403 2.23 -20.63 10.96
N GLY A 404 2.21 -21.92 10.61
CA GLY A 404 1.06 -22.78 10.90
C GLY A 404 -0.17 -22.57 10.00
N TYR A 405 -0.05 -21.87 8.86
CA TYR A 405 -1.19 -21.60 7.96
C TYR A 405 -1.96 -22.86 7.52
N LYS A 406 -1.30 -24.03 7.46
CA LYS A 406 -1.96 -25.32 7.15
C LYS A 406 -3.03 -25.72 8.18
N GLN A 407 -2.99 -25.13 9.38
CA GLN A 407 -3.93 -25.39 10.48
C GLN A 407 -5.12 -24.42 10.50
N ILE A 408 -5.14 -23.40 9.62
CA ILE A 408 -6.24 -22.44 9.52
C ILE A 408 -7.61 -23.13 9.29
N PRO A 409 -7.73 -24.19 8.48
CA PRO A 409 -9.01 -24.90 8.34
C PRO A 409 -9.57 -25.44 9.67
N ALA A 410 -8.70 -25.86 10.60
CA ALA A 410 -9.15 -26.30 11.92
C ALA A 410 -9.69 -25.13 12.75
N LEU A 411 -9.00 -24.00 12.76
CA LEU A 411 -9.47 -22.76 13.40
C LEU A 411 -10.84 -22.32 12.84
N ILE A 412 -11.04 -22.38 11.53
CA ILE A 412 -12.31 -21.99 10.90
C ILE A 412 -13.45 -22.87 11.41
N ARG A 413 -13.25 -24.19 11.50
CA ARG A 413 -14.27 -25.10 12.05
C ARG A 413 -14.65 -24.78 13.49
N GLU A 414 -13.66 -24.48 14.33
CA GLU A 414 -13.91 -24.09 15.74
C GLU A 414 -14.67 -22.75 15.83
N LEU A 415 -14.33 -21.79 14.97
CA LEU A 415 -15.05 -20.51 14.89
C LEU A 415 -16.50 -20.68 14.40
N GLU A 416 -16.72 -21.54 13.41
CA GLU A 416 -18.06 -21.87 12.90
C GLU A 416 -18.91 -22.58 13.96
N ALA A 417 -18.31 -23.45 14.77
CA ALA A 417 -18.99 -24.12 15.88
C ALA A 417 -19.42 -23.16 17.01
N MET A 418 -18.67 -22.07 17.23
CA MET A 418 -19.03 -21.03 18.19
C MET A 418 -20.05 -20.01 17.66
N ALA A 419 -20.27 -19.96 16.35
CA ALA A 419 -21.12 -18.97 15.74
C ALA A 419 -22.61 -19.30 15.97
N PRO A 420 -23.45 -18.34 16.41
CA PRO A 420 -24.89 -18.55 16.49
C PRO A 420 -25.48 -18.70 15.08
N SER A 421 -26.56 -19.49 14.95
CA SER A 421 -27.31 -19.66 13.69
C SER A 421 -27.62 -18.30 13.03
N LYS A 422 -27.33 -18.18 11.72
CA LYS A 422 -27.49 -16.94 10.91
C LYS A 422 -28.85 -16.23 11.07
N THR A 423 -29.89 -16.97 11.42
CA THR A 423 -31.26 -16.46 11.63
C THR A 423 -31.40 -15.53 12.85
N ALA A 424 -30.56 -15.67 13.87
CA ALA A 424 -30.65 -14.89 15.11
C ALA A 424 -30.05 -13.47 14.98
N VAL A 425 -29.03 -13.30 14.13
CA VAL A 425 -28.30 -12.03 14.00
C VAL A 425 -29.05 -11.01 13.13
N VAL A 426 -29.74 -11.47 12.08
CA VAL A 426 -30.56 -10.61 11.20
C VAL A 426 -31.78 -10.03 11.93
N LYS A 427 -32.39 -10.79 12.86
CA LYS A 427 -33.53 -10.30 13.67
C LYS A 427 -33.14 -9.16 14.62
N ARG A 428 -31.91 -9.16 15.17
CA ARG A 428 -31.44 -8.10 16.08
C ARG A 428 -31.15 -6.77 15.37
N ARG A 429 -30.63 -6.80 14.13
CA ARG A 429 -30.36 -5.59 13.33
C ARG A 429 -31.62 -4.83 12.85
N LYS A 430 -32.79 -5.47 12.85
CA LYS A 430 -34.07 -4.79 12.57
C LYS A 430 -34.72 -4.20 13.83
N ALA A 431 -34.21 -4.54 15.02
CA ALA A 431 -34.76 -4.15 16.31
C ALA A 431 -33.87 -3.12 17.06
N SER A 432 -32.77 -2.69 16.45
CA SER A 432 -31.85 -1.63 16.90
C SER A 432 -31.65 -0.66 15.77
#